data_AF-A0A2D6LP21-F1
#
_entry.id   AF-A0A2D6LP21-F1
#
_cell.length_a   1.000
_cell.length_b   1.000
_cell.length_c   1.000
_cell.angle_alpha   90.00
_cell.angle_beta   90.00
_cell.angle_gamma   90.00
#
_symmetry.space_group_name_H-M   'P 1'
#
loop_
_entity.id
_entity.type
_entity.pdbx_description
1 polymer ?
#
loop_
_entity_poly.entity_id
_entity_poly.type
_entity_poly.pdbx_seq_one_letter_code
_entity_poly.pdbx_strand_id
1 'polypeptide(L)'
;MDSKGQAYSVFKLLIAAVVAGAILLILLQVLQVLPPIGAQNPNAISSEIVKSQINSPGEERIIKDVSFNNGDSLNAKTIASGSGGLGTDQVCVFASDFAPNLESFIDPGENGKVVIYEGSFTQKTRLFIMCDRWNDLVDESLEVYNVDERFGIDEGLDNCEAPTPETSNYCVVAIISD
;
A
#
# COMPACT_ATOMS: atom_id res chain seq x y z
N MET A 1 -9.31 56.52 39.54
CA MET A 1 -8.39 55.82 38.60
C MET A 1 -8.78 54.36 38.62
N ASP A 2 -9.44 53.95 37.54
CA ASP A 2 -10.12 52.67 37.34
C ASP A 2 -9.17 51.48 37.26
N SER A 3 -8.96 50.79 38.38
CA SER A 3 -8.28 49.48 38.42
C SER A 3 -9.21 48.30 38.12
N LYS A 4 -10.53 48.51 38.02
CA LYS A 4 -11.52 47.47 37.72
C LYS A 4 -11.70 47.18 36.22
N GLY A 5 -11.30 48.10 35.34
CA GLY A 5 -11.40 47.91 33.87
C GLY A 5 -10.32 47.01 33.26
N GLN A 6 -9.12 46.95 33.87
CA GLN A 6 -7.99 46.18 33.34
C GLN A 6 -8.12 44.66 33.61
N ALA A 7 -8.62 44.27 34.78
CA ALA A 7 -8.79 42.86 35.14
C ALA A 7 -9.81 42.12 34.24
N TYR A 8 -10.85 42.83 33.79
CA TYR A 8 -11.88 42.28 32.89
C TYR A 8 -11.33 42.01 31.47
N SER A 9 -10.33 42.79 31.05
CA SER A 9 -9.65 42.61 29.76
C SER A 9 -8.73 41.38 29.76
N VAL A 10 -8.01 41.16 30.87
CA VAL A 10 -7.11 40.00 31.03
C VAL A 10 -7.90 38.68 31.08
N PHE A 11 -9.04 38.66 31.78
CA PHE A 11 -9.92 37.47 31.80
C PHE A 11 -10.47 37.11 30.42
N LYS A 12 -10.83 38.11 29.60
CA LYS A 12 -11.26 37.89 28.21
C LYS A 12 -10.14 37.30 27.35
N LEU A 13 -8.91 37.78 27.54
CA LEU A 13 -7.72 37.27 26.85
C LEU A 13 -7.43 35.81 27.19
N LEU A 14 -7.53 35.44 28.46
CA LEU A 14 -7.35 34.05 28.92
C LEU A 14 -8.42 33.11 28.35
N ILE A 15 -9.69 33.53 28.35
CA ILE A 15 -10.78 32.73 27.78
C ILE A 15 -10.57 32.55 26.27
N ALA A 16 -10.16 33.59 25.55
CA ALA A 16 -9.88 33.50 24.12
C ALA A 16 -8.75 32.51 23.81
N ALA A 17 -7.68 32.49 24.61
CA ALA A 17 -6.58 31.55 24.44
C ALA A 17 -7.02 30.09 24.68
N VAL A 18 -7.83 29.84 25.70
CA VAL A 18 -8.37 28.49 25.99
C VAL A 18 -9.29 28.02 24.87
N VAL A 19 -10.18 28.88 24.38
CA VAL A 19 -11.09 28.55 23.26
C VAL A 19 -10.30 28.28 21.98
N ALA A 20 -9.28 29.09 21.66
CA ALA A 20 -8.42 28.85 20.50
C ALA A 20 -7.65 27.52 20.62
N GLY A 21 -7.13 27.18 21.80
CA GLY A 21 -6.48 25.89 22.05
C GLY A 21 -7.42 24.69 21.88
N ALA A 22 -8.67 24.80 22.35
CA ALA A 22 -9.68 23.76 22.18
C ALA A 22 -10.05 23.56 20.70
N ILE A 23 -10.23 24.65 19.95
CA ILE A 23 -10.51 24.57 18.50
C ILE A 23 -9.34 23.94 17.75
N LEU A 24 -8.09 24.29 18.11
CA LEU A 24 -6.90 23.69 17.49
C LEU A 24 -6.82 22.18 17.73
N LEU A 25 -7.14 21.72 18.94
CA LEU A 25 -7.17 20.29 19.26
C LEU A 25 -8.23 19.53 18.46
N ILE A 26 -9.41 20.12 18.28
CA ILE A 26 -10.47 19.54 17.44
C ILE A 26 -10.02 19.50 15.97
N LEU A 27 -9.40 20.57 15.46
CA LEU A 27 -8.90 20.62 14.09
C LEU A 27 -7.77 19.61 13.84
N LEU A 28 -6.90 19.36 14.84
CA LEU A 28 -5.87 18.31 14.75
C LEU A 28 -6.48 16.90 14.64
N GLN A 29 -7.56 16.62 15.36
CA GLN A 29 -8.28 15.35 15.24
C GLN A 29 -8.93 15.18 13.86
N VAL A 30 -9.46 16.26 13.27
CA VAL A 30 -10.02 16.22 11.91
C VAL A 30 -8.92 16.07 10.85
N LEU A 31 -7.73 16.66 11.05
CA LEU A 31 -6.59 16.51 10.14
C LEU A 31 -6.01 15.09 10.12
N GLN A 32 -6.15 14.31 11.19
CA GLN A 32 -5.78 12.88 11.21
C GLN A 32 -6.70 12.00 10.35
N VAL A 33 -7.87 12.51 9.93
CA VAL A 33 -8.81 11.81 9.04
C VAL A 33 -8.50 12.09 7.57
N LEU A 34 -7.67 13.10 7.26
CA LEU A 34 -7.23 13.35 5.90
C LEU A 34 -6.08 12.40 5.55
N PRO A 35 -6.15 11.70 4.38
CA PRO A 35 -5.06 10.84 3.95
C PRO A 35 -3.77 11.66 3.89
N PRO A 36 -2.62 11.11 4.35
CA PRO A 36 -1.38 11.85 4.40
C PRO A 36 -1.05 12.41 3.02
N ILE A 37 -0.72 13.70 2.97
CA ILE A 37 -0.30 14.37 1.73
C ILE A 37 0.91 13.60 1.18
N GLY A 38 0.73 12.91 0.05
CA GLY A 38 1.74 12.04 -0.55
C GLY A 38 1.39 10.54 -0.58
N ALA A 39 0.26 10.12 0.02
CA ALA A 39 -0.25 8.75 -0.12
C ALA A 39 -0.58 8.46 -1.58
N GLN A 40 0.25 7.65 -2.23
CA GLN A 40 -0.01 7.17 -3.58
C GLN A 40 -1.04 6.04 -3.52
N ASN A 41 -2.07 6.11 -4.36
CA ASN A 41 -3.03 5.02 -4.48
C ASN A 41 -2.28 3.73 -4.87
N PRO A 42 -2.36 2.64 -4.08
CA PRO A 42 -1.58 1.43 -4.32
C PRO A 42 -1.78 0.86 -5.74
N ASN A 43 -3.02 0.80 -6.23
CA ASN A 43 -3.30 0.30 -7.57
C ASN A 43 -2.70 1.17 -8.67
N ALA A 44 -2.79 2.50 -8.53
CA ALA A 44 -2.31 3.42 -9.55
C ALA A 44 -0.78 3.30 -9.72
N ILE A 45 -0.04 3.32 -8.61
CA ILE A 45 1.42 3.20 -8.66
C ILE A 45 1.86 1.80 -9.10
N SER A 46 1.20 0.73 -8.62
CA SER A 46 1.49 -0.63 -9.09
C SER A 46 1.23 -0.80 -10.58
N SER A 47 0.15 -0.21 -11.12
CA SER A 47 -0.16 -0.26 -12.55
C SER A 47 0.95 0.37 -13.39
N GLU A 48 1.44 1.54 -12.98
CA GLU A 48 2.52 2.25 -13.68
C GLU A 48 3.83 1.45 -13.66
N ILE A 49 4.19 0.90 -12.49
CA ILE A 49 5.41 0.10 -12.37
C ILE A 49 5.29 -1.22 -13.14
N VAL A 50 4.19 -1.96 -13.01
CA VAL A 50 3.94 -3.18 -13.81
C VAL A 50 4.04 -2.87 -15.30
N LYS A 51 3.46 -1.76 -15.77
CA LYS A 51 3.58 -1.34 -17.17
C LYS A 51 5.04 -1.16 -17.62
N SER A 52 5.88 -0.59 -16.76
CA SER A 52 7.31 -0.44 -17.04
C SER A 52 8.05 -1.78 -17.02
N GLN A 53 7.66 -2.69 -16.13
CA GLN A 53 8.31 -3.99 -15.92
C GLN A 53 7.99 -5.02 -17.00
N ILE A 54 6.89 -4.88 -17.74
CA ILE A 54 6.59 -5.75 -18.90
C ILE A 54 7.75 -5.77 -19.93
N ASN A 55 8.55 -4.70 -20.01
CA ASN A 55 9.68 -4.59 -20.94
C ASN A 55 11.05 -4.82 -20.28
N SER A 56 11.07 -5.14 -18.99
CA SER A 56 12.28 -5.38 -18.19
C SER A 56 12.10 -6.67 -17.37
N PRO A 57 11.98 -7.83 -18.05
CA PRO A 57 11.72 -9.11 -17.38
C PRO A 57 12.81 -9.44 -16.35
N GLY A 58 12.38 -9.95 -15.20
CA GLY A 58 13.26 -10.42 -14.13
C GLY A 58 13.86 -9.32 -13.26
N GLU A 59 13.65 -8.04 -13.55
CA GLU A 59 14.15 -6.95 -12.71
C GLU A 59 13.28 -6.75 -11.45
N GLU A 60 13.90 -6.70 -10.28
CA GLU A 60 13.20 -6.32 -9.05
C GLU A 60 12.88 -4.81 -9.03
N ARG A 61 11.65 -4.47 -8.62
CA ARG A 61 11.26 -3.10 -8.29
C ARG A 61 10.61 -3.03 -6.92
N ILE A 62 11.07 -2.07 -6.13
CA ILE A 62 10.53 -1.80 -4.80
C ILE A 62 9.98 -0.38 -4.79
N ILE A 63 8.67 -0.26 -4.60
CA ILE A 63 8.00 1.03 -4.39
C ILE A 63 8.01 1.31 -2.89
N LYS A 64 8.53 2.47 -2.52
CA LYS A 64 8.55 2.94 -1.13
C LYS A 64 7.35 3.83 -0.84
N ASP A 65 7.03 3.96 0.45
CA ASP A 65 6.03 4.92 0.96
C ASP A 65 4.60 4.72 0.42
N VAL A 66 4.19 3.46 0.20
CA VAL A 66 2.80 3.15 -0.15
C VAL A 66 1.96 3.16 1.11
N SER A 67 0.83 3.87 1.09
CA SER A 67 -0.04 3.99 2.26
C SER A 67 -1.39 3.33 1.98
N PHE A 68 -1.78 2.43 2.86
CA PHE A 68 -3.09 1.78 2.86
C PHE A 68 -3.94 2.37 3.99
N ASN A 69 -5.10 2.88 3.64
CA ASN A 69 -6.15 3.28 4.58
C ASN A 69 -7.22 2.18 4.64
N ASN A 70 -8.05 2.20 5.68
CA ASN A 70 -9.13 1.23 5.82
C ASN A 70 -10.01 1.20 4.55
N GLY A 71 -10.19 0.02 3.98
CA GLY A 71 -10.94 -0.22 2.75
C GLY A 71 -10.15 -0.01 1.45
N ASP A 72 -8.90 0.46 1.52
CA ASP A 72 -8.00 0.44 0.37
C ASP A 72 -7.71 -1.02 -0.02
N SER A 73 -7.53 -1.24 -1.32
CA SER A 73 -7.26 -2.57 -1.85
C SER A 73 -6.19 -2.52 -2.92
N LEU A 74 -5.49 -3.65 -3.05
CA LEU A 74 -4.62 -3.96 -4.16
C LEU A 74 -5.31 -5.01 -5.01
N ASN A 75 -5.57 -4.72 -6.28
CA ASN A 75 -6.44 -5.54 -7.13
C ASN A 75 -5.77 -5.83 -8.48
N ALA A 76 -5.55 -7.13 -8.75
CA ALA A 76 -4.93 -7.62 -9.96
C ALA A 76 -5.64 -7.14 -11.23
N LYS A 77 -6.97 -7.07 -11.23
CA LYS A 77 -7.77 -6.59 -12.38
C LYS A 77 -7.50 -5.11 -12.66
N THR A 78 -7.45 -4.28 -11.62
CA THR A 78 -7.17 -2.85 -11.77
C THR A 78 -5.74 -2.64 -12.27
N ILE A 79 -4.79 -3.38 -11.72
CA ILE A 79 -3.36 -3.31 -12.10
C ILE A 79 -3.16 -3.77 -13.55
N ALA A 80 -3.72 -4.90 -13.93
CA ALA A 80 -3.66 -5.43 -15.28
C ALA A 80 -4.31 -4.48 -16.30
N SER A 81 -5.50 -3.94 -15.98
CA SER A 81 -6.16 -2.94 -16.84
C SER A 81 -5.35 -1.65 -16.98
N GLY A 82 -4.66 -1.22 -15.92
CA GLY A 82 -3.82 -0.02 -15.93
C GLY A 82 -2.48 -0.22 -16.65
N SER A 83 -1.95 -1.45 -16.65
CA SER A 83 -0.70 -1.78 -17.35
C SER A 83 -0.87 -1.80 -18.87
N GLY A 84 -2.05 -2.20 -19.35
CA GLY A 84 -2.41 -2.20 -20.78
C GLY A 84 -1.74 -3.30 -21.60
N GLY A 85 -1.07 -4.26 -20.95
CA GLY A 85 -0.36 -5.35 -21.61
C GLY A 85 -0.51 -6.72 -20.95
N LEU A 86 -1.27 -6.82 -19.86
CA LEU A 86 -1.47 -8.06 -19.12
C LEU A 86 -2.96 -8.32 -18.88
N GLY A 87 -3.33 -9.60 -18.84
CA GLY A 87 -4.60 -10.09 -18.33
C GLY A 87 -4.63 -10.09 -16.80
N THR A 88 -5.84 -10.13 -16.23
CA THR A 88 -6.05 -10.22 -14.77
C THR A 88 -5.45 -11.51 -14.18
N ASP A 89 -5.47 -12.58 -14.95
CA ASP A 89 -4.87 -13.88 -14.61
C ASP A 89 -3.34 -13.81 -14.55
N GLN A 90 -2.73 -12.85 -15.25
CA GLN A 90 -1.28 -12.64 -15.34
C GLN A 90 -0.71 -11.70 -14.27
N VAL A 91 -1.52 -11.30 -13.30
CA VAL A 91 -1.08 -10.50 -12.16
C VAL A 91 -1.50 -11.22 -10.88
N CYS A 92 -0.54 -11.39 -9.98
CA CYS A 92 -0.78 -11.84 -8.62
C CYS A 92 -0.52 -10.71 -7.63
N VAL A 93 -1.42 -10.56 -6.67
CA VAL A 93 -1.32 -9.61 -5.57
C VAL A 93 -1.46 -10.36 -4.25
N PHE A 94 -0.57 -10.13 -3.30
CA PHE A 94 -0.68 -10.73 -1.96
C PHE A 94 0.06 -9.87 -0.92
N ALA A 95 -0.18 -10.15 0.36
CA ALA A 95 0.63 -9.63 1.45
C ALA A 95 1.68 -10.69 1.83
N SER A 96 2.94 -10.28 1.90
CA SER A 96 4.05 -11.17 2.27
C SER A 96 4.07 -11.40 3.78
N ASP A 97 4.79 -12.43 4.24
CA ASP A 97 4.88 -12.74 5.67
C ASP A 97 5.53 -11.63 6.49
N PHE A 98 6.29 -10.77 5.80
CA PHE A 98 6.96 -9.63 6.39
C PHE A 98 6.12 -8.36 6.29
N ALA A 99 4.92 -8.40 5.73
CA ALA A 99 4.04 -7.24 5.69
C ALA A 99 3.71 -6.74 7.11
N PRO A 100 3.77 -5.42 7.36
CA PRO A 100 3.47 -4.89 8.68
C PRO A 100 1.97 -4.94 8.94
N ASN A 101 1.56 -5.44 10.11
CA ASN A 101 0.16 -5.71 10.44
C ASN A 101 -0.51 -6.63 9.39
N LEU A 102 0.18 -7.73 9.02
CA LEU A 102 -0.26 -8.72 8.05
C LEU A 102 -1.70 -9.17 8.26
N GLU A 103 -2.11 -9.36 9.52
CA GLU A 103 -3.47 -9.77 9.89
C GLU A 103 -4.57 -8.77 9.48
N SER A 104 -4.19 -7.54 9.14
CA SER A 104 -5.09 -6.51 8.62
C SER A 104 -5.21 -6.53 7.09
N PHE A 105 -4.41 -7.33 6.39
CA PHE A 105 -4.50 -7.53 4.94
C PHE A 105 -5.24 -8.83 4.65
N ILE A 106 -6.44 -8.72 4.10
CA ILE A 106 -7.33 -9.85 3.84
C ILE A 106 -7.36 -10.14 2.35
N ASP A 107 -7.09 -11.39 1.95
CA ASP A 107 -7.44 -11.91 0.63
C ASP A 107 -8.75 -12.69 0.75
N PRO A 108 -9.91 -12.11 0.37
CA PRO A 108 -11.20 -12.78 0.52
C PRO A 108 -11.37 -13.98 -0.43
N GLY A 109 -10.52 -14.10 -1.45
CA GLY A 109 -10.58 -15.16 -2.45
C GLY A 109 -9.52 -16.23 -2.30
N GLU A 110 -8.49 -15.99 -1.48
CA GLU A 110 -7.28 -16.83 -1.35
C GLU A 110 -6.73 -17.26 -2.72
N ASN A 111 -6.71 -16.31 -3.66
CA ASN A 111 -6.40 -16.57 -5.07
C ASN A 111 -5.45 -15.53 -5.67
N GLY A 112 -4.88 -14.68 -4.81
CA GLY A 112 -3.90 -13.70 -5.21
C GLY A 112 -4.47 -12.66 -6.19
N LYS A 113 -5.78 -12.41 -6.18
CA LYS A 113 -6.42 -11.43 -7.08
C LYS A 113 -6.77 -10.12 -6.40
N VAL A 114 -7.07 -10.15 -5.10
CA VAL A 114 -7.44 -8.95 -4.36
C VAL A 114 -6.90 -9.06 -2.94
N VAL A 115 -6.20 -8.03 -2.48
CA VAL A 115 -5.89 -7.84 -1.06
C VAL A 115 -6.58 -6.58 -0.59
N ILE A 116 -7.30 -6.64 0.53
CA ILE A 116 -8.03 -5.53 1.14
C ILE A 116 -7.40 -5.22 2.49
N TYR A 117 -7.14 -3.94 2.76
CA TYR A 117 -6.67 -3.51 4.07
C TYR A 117 -7.84 -3.14 4.98
N GLU A 118 -8.02 -3.89 6.07
CA GLU A 118 -9.09 -3.71 7.06
C GLU A 118 -8.59 -3.14 8.39
N GLY A 119 -7.34 -2.72 8.47
CA GLY A 119 -6.78 -2.14 9.68
C GLY A 119 -7.41 -0.80 10.06
N SER A 120 -7.36 -0.46 11.34
CA SER A 120 -8.01 0.75 11.88
C SER A 120 -7.22 2.05 11.66
N PHE A 121 -5.95 1.96 11.28
CA PHE A 121 -5.05 3.10 11.09
C PHE A 121 -4.41 3.04 9.70
N THR A 122 -3.94 4.17 9.16
CA THR A 122 -3.16 4.13 7.91
C THR A 122 -1.88 3.31 8.10
N GLN A 123 -1.69 2.28 7.29
CA GLN A 123 -0.47 1.48 7.25
C GLN A 123 0.44 1.96 6.13
N LYS A 124 1.69 2.28 6.48
CA LYS A 124 2.74 2.50 5.48
C LYS A 124 3.46 1.20 5.20
N THR A 125 3.63 0.87 3.93
CA THR A 125 4.28 -0.35 3.45
C THR A 125 5.19 -0.03 2.27
N ARG A 126 5.90 -1.05 1.81
CA ARG A 126 6.52 -1.06 0.49
C ARG A 126 5.82 -2.11 -0.37
N LEU A 127 5.92 -1.93 -1.69
CA LEU A 127 5.45 -2.93 -2.65
C LEU A 127 6.65 -3.48 -3.40
N PHE A 128 6.81 -4.80 -3.38
CA PHE A 128 7.68 -5.53 -4.27
C PHE A 128 6.92 -5.84 -5.57
N ILE A 129 7.55 -5.55 -6.71
CA ILE A 129 7.00 -5.86 -8.02
C ILE A 129 8.11 -6.49 -8.86
N MET A 130 7.79 -7.65 -9.43
CA MET A 130 8.64 -8.30 -10.41
C MET A 130 7.73 -8.92 -11.48
N CYS A 131 8.16 -8.77 -12.74
CA CYS A 131 7.47 -9.37 -13.88
C CYS A 131 8.46 -10.20 -14.66
N ASP A 132 8.09 -11.41 -15.02
CA ASP A 132 8.82 -12.25 -15.98
C ASP A 132 7.84 -13.25 -16.61
N ARG A 133 8.32 -14.16 -17.45
CA ARG A 133 7.53 -15.33 -17.84
C ARG A 133 7.33 -16.21 -16.61
N TRP A 134 6.15 -16.81 -16.45
CA TRP A 134 5.82 -17.57 -15.24
C TRP A 134 6.89 -18.60 -14.85
N ASN A 135 7.36 -19.43 -15.78
CA ASN A 135 8.42 -20.41 -15.47
C ASN A 135 9.73 -19.75 -15.04
N ASP A 136 10.16 -18.71 -15.77
CA ASP A 136 11.41 -17.99 -15.46
C ASP A 136 11.28 -17.24 -14.12
N LEU A 137 10.09 -16.70 -13.82
CA LEU A 137 9.78 -15.98 -12.59
C LEU A 137 9.90 -16.89 -11.36
N VAL A 138 9.23 -18.04 -11.40
CA VAL A 138 9.16 -18.98 -10.27
C VAL A 138 10.46 -19.75 -10.10
N ASP A 139 11.07 -20.22 -11.20
CA ASP A 139 12.23 -21.10 -11.13
C ASP A 139 13.58 -20.34 -11.07
N GLU A 140 13.65 -19.07 -11.50
CA GLU A 140 14.91 -18.33 -11.58
C GLU A 140 14.84 -16.94 -10.95
N SER A 141 13.94 -16.06 -11.42
CA SER A 141 13.98 -14.64 -11.06
C SER A 141 13.82 -14.42 -9.55
N LEU A 142 12.89 -15.11 -8.90
CA LEU A 142 12.67 -14.97 -7.46
C LEU A 142 13.83 -15.56 -6.63
N GLU A 143 14.46 -16.64 -7.10
CA GLU A 143 15.62 -17.24 -6.43
C GLU A 143 16.86 -16.35 -6.55
N VAL A 144 17.15 -15.80 -7.73
CA VAL A 144 18.34 -14.96 -7.99
C VAL A 144 18.45 -13.79 -7.02
N TYR A 145 17.31 -13.21 -6.64
CA TYR A 145 17.27 -12.07 -5.73
C TYR A 145 17.08 -12.45 -4.26
N ASN A 146 17.04 -13.75 -3.92
CA ASN A 146 16.72 -14.29 -2.59
C ASN A 146 15.47 -13.60 -2.01
N VAL A 147 14.42 -13.51 -2.83
CA VAL A 147 13.25 -12.69 -2.55
C VAL A 147 12.51 -13.22 -1.33
N ASP A 148 12.47 -14.53 -1.15
CA ASP A 148 11.88 -15.15 0.02
C ASP A 148 12.60 -14.76 1.33
N GLU A 149 13.91 -14.99 1.43
CA GLU A 149 14.66 -14.63 2.64
C GLU A 149 14.60 -13.13 2.98
N ARG A 150 14.47 -12.27 1.96
CA ARG A 150 14.43 -10.81 2.12
C ARG A 150 13.05 -10.27 2.45
N PHE A 151 11.99 -10.90 1.93
CA PHE A 151 10.66 -10.32 1.89
C PHE A 151 9.53 -11.27 2.31
N GLY A 152 9.79 -12.55 2.56
CA GLY A 152 8.80 -13.55 2.98
C GLY A 152 7.73 -13.77 1.93
N ILE A 153 8.15 -14.05 0.69
CA ILE A 153 7.29 -14.07 -0.50
C ILE A 153 6.83 -15.49 -0.87
N ASP A 154 7.48 -16.54 -0.36
CA ASP A 154 7.19 -17.94 -0.71
C ASP A 154 5.75 -18.36 -0.37
N GLU A 155 5.29 -18.16 0.88
CA GLU A 155 3.93 -18.56 1.29
C GLU A 155 2.82 -17.81 0.51
N GLY A 156 3.11 -16.60 0.04
CA GLY A 156 2.16 -15.81 -0.74
C GLY A 156 2.00 -16.29 -2.19
N LEU A 157 3.00 -16.97 -2.75
CA LEU A 157 2.98 -17.49 -4.12
C LEU A 157 2.08 -18.71 -4.27
N ASP A 158 1.82 -19.45 -3.20
CA ASP A 158 0.88 -20.57 -3.21
C ASP A 158 -0.55 -20.14 -3.60
N ASN A 159 -0.88 -18.87 -3.35
CA ASN A 159 -2.16 -18.27 -3.77
C ASN A 159 -2.17 -17.81 -5.23
N CYS A 160 -1.02 -17.84 -5.92
CA CYS A 160 -0.88 -17.39 -7.30
C CYS A 160 -1.10 -18.55 -8.27
N GLU A 161 -2.17 -18.49 -9.05
CA GLU A 161 -2.38 -19.45 -10.13
C GLU A 161 -1.48 -19.12 -11.34
N ALA A 162 -0.87 -20.16 -11.91
CA ALA A 162 -0.10 -20.08 -13.13
C ALA A 162 -0.97 -19.58 -14.30
N PRO A 163 -0.47 -18.66 -15.15
CA PRO A 163 -1.20 -18.21 -16.33
C PRO A 163 -1.25 -19.32 -17.37
N THR A 164 -2.26 -19.29 -18.24
CA THR A 164 -2.35 -20.21 -19.39
C THR A 164 -2.19 -19.44 -20.71
N PRO A 165 -1.15 -19.69 -21.51
CA PRO A 165 -0.05 -20.67 -21.32
C PRO A 165 0.99 -20.22 -20.27
N GLU A 166 1.68 -21.17 -19.65
CA GLU A 166 2.74 -20.94 -18.62
C GLU A 166 3.98 -20.20 -19.16
N THR A 167 4.06 -19.99 -20.47
CA THR A 167 5.11 -19.17 -21.10
C THR A 167 4.76 -17.69 -21.15
N SER A 168 3.58 -17.32 -20.65
CA SER A 168 3.12 -15.94 -20.66
C SER A 168 3.82 -15.10 -19.61
N ASN A 169 3.92 -13.81 -19.90
CA ASN A 169 4.33 -12.82 -18.90
C ASN A 169 3.37 -12.86 -17.70
N TYR A 170 3.94 -12.77 -16.53
CA TYR A 170 3.28 -12.79 -15.23
C TYR A 170 3.96 -11.78 -14.31
N CYS A 171 3.19 -11.13 -13.46
CA CYS A 171 3.71 -10.17 -12.50
C CYS A 171 3.25 -10.51 -11.09
N VAL A 172 4.20 -10.50 -10.16
CA VAL A 172 3.94 -10.58 -8.73
C VAL A 172 4.01 -9.18 -8.14
N VAL A 173 3.01 -8.81 -7.36
CA VAL A 173 2.93 -7.55 -6.62
C VAL A 173 2.68 -7.89 -5.14
N ALA A 174 3.73 -7.90 -4.34
CA ALA A 174 3.65 -8.27 -2.94
C ALA A 174 3.74 -7.03 -2.03
N ILE A 175 2.92 -6.99 -0.99
CA ILE A 175 3.03 -6.01 0.09
C ILE A 175 4.10 -6.50 1.06
N ILE A 176 5.13 -5.70 1.31
CA ILE A 176 6.29 -6.08 2.13
C ILE A 176 6.56 -5.04 3.22
N SER A 177 7.45 -5.37 4.18
CA SER A 177 7.92 -4.45 5.21
C SER A 177 8.68 -3.22 4.66
N ASP A 178 8.68 -2.16 5.48
CA ASP A 178 9.65 -1.07 5.39
C ASP A 178 11.01 -1.48 5.97
#